data_AF-A0A7Y4XCE5-F1
#
_entry.id   AF-A0A7Y4XCE5-F1
#
_cell.length_a   1.000
_cell.length_b   1.000
_cell.length_c   1.000
_cell.angle_alpha   90.00
_cell.angle_beta   90.00
_cell.angle_gamma   90.00
#
_symmetry.space_group_name_H-M   'P 1'
#
loop_
_entity.id
_entity.type
_entity.pdbx_description
1 polymer ?
#
loop_
_entity_poly.entity_id
_entity_poly.type
_entity_poly.pdbx_seq_one_letter_code
_entity_poly.pdbx_strand_id
1 'polypeptide(L)' 'MSEALVVITTTETFAEAERLAHQLIARELAACVQILPQMTSVYRWQGKIEQAN' A
#
# COMPACT_ATOMS: atom_id res chain seq x y z
N MET A 1 16.39 -4.25 -21.76
CA MET A 1 16.00 -3.26 -20.74
C MET A 1 15.03 -3.96 -19.82
N SER A 2 15.25 -3.99 -18.50
CA SER A 2 14.17 -4.44 -17.60
C SER A 2 13.14 -3.33 -17.53
N GLU A 3 11.89 -3.64 -17.87
CA GLU A 3 10.79 -2.72 -17.64
C GLU A 3 10.53 -2.62 -16.13
N ALA A 4 10.49 -1.40 -15.61
CA ALA A 4 10.11 -1.17 -14.22
C ALA A 4 8.58 -1.32 -14.08
N LEU A 5 8.14 -1.97 -13.01
CA LEU A 5 6.73 -2.07 -12.65
C LEU A 5 6.45 -1.16 -11.45
N VAL A 6 5.32 -0.45 -11.50
CA VAL A 6 4.79 0.28 -10.35
C VAL A 6 3.66 -0.56 -9.75
N VAL A 7 3.81 -0.92 -8.48
CA VAL A 7 2.78 -1.63 -7.71
C VAL A 7 2.15 -0.63 -6.74
N ILE A 8 0.82 -0.54 -6.79
CA ILE A 8 0.03 0.30 -5.87
C ILE A 8 -0.77 -0.64 -4.97
N THR A 9 -0.70 -0.41 -3.67
CA THR A 9 -1.41 -1.20 -2.66
C THR A 9 -1.83 -0.31 -1.49
N THR A 10 -2.74 -0.81 -0.66
CA THR A 10 -3.18 -0.15 0.58
C THR A 10 -2.95 -1.09 1.76
N THR A 11 -2.72 -0.51 2.94
CA THR A 11 -2.64 -1.21 4.23
C THR A 11 -3.60 -0.57 5.21
N GLU A 12 -4.04 -1.31 6.23
CA GLU A 12 -4.99 -0.81 7.23
C GLU A 12 -4.34 0.25 8.13
N THR A 13 -3.08 0.06 8.51
CA THR A 13 -2.37 0.99 9.38
C THR A 13 -1.07 1.51 8.78
N PHE A 14 -0.61 2.66 9.29
CA PHE A 14 0.71 3.22 8.93
C PHE A 14 1.85 2.30 9.37
N ALA A 15 1.75 1.69 10.55
CA ALA A 15 2.76 0.75 11.07
C ALA A 15 2.92 -0.48 10.16
N GLU A 16 1.83 -0.98 9.59
CA GLU A 16 1.90 -2.06 8.60
C GLU A 16 2.51 -1.61 7.27
N ALA A 17 2.20 -0.39 6.81
CA ALA A 17 2.83 0.19 5.63
C ALA A 17 4.35 0.28 5.79
N GLU A 18 4.81 0.79 6.94
CA GLU A 18 6.24 0.86 7.27
C GLU A 18 6.87 -0.53 7.31
N ARG A 19 6.24 -1.48 8.02
CA ARG A 19 6.75 -2.85 8.10
C ARG A 19 6.86 -3.50 6.73
N LEU A 20 5.85 -3.33 5.86
CA LEU A 20 5.85 -3.86 4.50
C LEU A 20 6.97 -3.22 3.66
N ALA A 21 7.11 -1.89 3.70
CA ALA A 21 8.15 -1.16 2.97
C ALA A 21 9.55 -1.65 3.36
N HIS A 22 9.86 -1.72 4.66
CA HIS A 22 11.15 -2.20 5.14
C HIS A 22 11.44 -3.64 4.71
N GLN A 23 10.44 -4.53 4.76
CA GLN A 23 10.61 -5.92 4.35
C GLN A 23 10.84 -6.07 2.83
N LEU A 24 10.18 -5.26 2.00
CA LEU A 24 10.37 -5.29 0.54
C LEU A 24 11.78 -4.84 0.15
N ILE A 25 12.28 -3.76 0.76
CA ILE A 25 13.63 -3.25 0.50
C ILE A 25 14.69 -4.22 1.04
N ALA A 26 14.55 -4.69 2.29
CA ALA A 26 15.53 -5.59 2.93
C ALA A 26 15.68 -6.94 2.22
N ARG A 27 14.66 -7.34 1.43
CA ARG A 27 14.68 -8.57 0.62
C ARG A 27 14.97 -8.31 -0.86
N GLU A 28 15.34 -7.08 -1.23
CA GLU A 28 15.63 -6.66 -2.60
C GLU A 28 14.47 -6.92 -3.59
N LEU A 29 13.23 -6.89 -3.10
CA LEU A 29 12.03 -7.12 -3.91
C LEU A 29 11.47 -5.83 -4.54
N ALA A 30 11.83 -4.68 -3.99
CA ALA A 30 11.50 -3.37 -4.54
C ALA A 30 12.72 -2.46 -4.45
N ALA A 31 12.87 -1.56 -5.42
CA ALA A 31 13.93 -0.55 -5.40
C ALA A 31 13.58 0.62 -4.47
N CYS A 32 12.29 0.98 -4.37
CA CYS A 32 11.80 2.03 -3.48
C CYS A 32 10.33 1.78 -3.11
N VAL A 33 9.89 2.40 -2.01
CA VAL A 33 8.48 2.43 -1.58
C VAL A 33 8.15 3.82 -1.06
N GLN A 34 7.06 4.42 -1.54
CA GLN A 34 6.50 5.66 -1.03
C GLN A 34 5.28 5.37 -0.17
N ILE A 35 5.22 5.91 1.04
CA ILE A 35 4.08 5.77 1.95
C ILE A 35 3.29 7.08 1.94
N LEU A 36 2.01 7.01 1.57
CA LEU A 36 1.11 8.16 1.51
C LEU A 36 0.16 8.13 2.72
N PRO A 37 0.32 9.02 3.72
CA PRO A 37 -0.54 9.02 4.90
C PRO A 37 -1.91 9.69 4.63
N GLN A 38 -2.85 9.50 5.55
CA GLN A 38 -4.16 10.18 5.55
C GLN A 38 -5.03 9.88 4.31
N MET A 39 -5.18 8.59 3.98
CA MET A 39 -6.04 8.15 2.89
C MET A 39 -7.40 7.67 3.42
N THR A 40 -8.47 8.04 2.72
CA THR A 40 -9.81 7.46 2.93
C THR A 40 -10.14 6.55 1.76
N SER A 41 -10.33 5.26 2.04
CA SER A 41 -10.82 4.29 1.06
C SER A 41 -12.35 4.25 1.09
N VAL A 42 -13.00 4.62 -0.02
CA VAL A 42 -14.46 4.53 -0.19
C VAL A 42 -14.78 3.40 -1.17
N TYR A 43 -15.58 2.42 -0.74
CA TYR A 43 -15.87 1.23 -1.54
C TYR A 43 -17.27 0.69 -1.29
N ARG A 44 -17.73 -0.26 -2.13
CA ARG A 44 -19.01 -0.95 -1.94
C ARG A 44 -18.79 -2.33 -1.37
N TRP A 45 -19.45 -2.64 -0.26
CA TRP A 45 -19.42 -3.96 0.37
C TRP A 45 -20.82 -4.36 0.82
N GLN A 46 -21.24 -5.59 0.50
CA GLN A 46 -22.60 -6.11 0.77
C GLN A 46 -23.73 -5.14 0.38
N GLY A 47 -23.58 -4.44 -0.74
CA GLY A 47 -24.56 -3.49 -1.27
C GLY A 47 -24.57 -2.11 -0.61
N LYS A 48 -23.73 -1.87 0.41
CA LYS A 48 -23.61 -0.56 1.08
C LYS A 48 -22.31 0.13 0.71
N ILE A 49 -22.30 1.46 0.79
CA ILE A 49 -21.06 2.25 0.67
C ILE A 49 -20.39 2.29 2.03
N GLU A 50 -19.16 1.83 2.09
CA GLU A 50 -18.30 1.78 3.27
C GLU A 50 -17.13 2.77 3.12
N GLN A 51 -16.56 3.17 4.26
CA GLN A 51 -15.37 4.02 4.33
C GLN A 51 -14.37 3.43 5.34
N ALA A 52 -13.08 3.42 4.98
CA ALA A 52 -11.98 3.05 5.87
C ALA A 52 -10.90 4.14 5.84
N ASN A 53 -10.39 4.52 7.00
CA ASN A 53 -9.40 5.60 7.22
C ASN A 53 -8.19 5.08 7.98
#